data_AF-A0A3N5TFX0-F1
#
_entry.id   AF-A0A3N5TFX0-F1
#
_cell.length_a   1.000
_cell.length_b   1.000
_cell.length_c   1.000
_cell.angle_alpha   90.00
_cell.angle_beta   90.00
_cell.angle_gamma   90.00
#
_symmetry.space_group_name_H-M   'P 1'
#
loop_
_entity.id
_entity.type
_entity.pdbx_description
1 polymer ?
#
loop_
_entity_poly.entity_id
_entity_poly.type
_entity_poly.pdbx_seq_one_letter_code
_entity_poly.pdbx_strand_id
1 'polypeptide(L)' 'NRFTLLPIPCLGTCDHAPAMMVDNDLHTDLDKDKISLILEQYK' A
#
# COMPACT_ATOMS: atom_id res chain seq x y z
N ASN A 1 -2.81 1.75 -17.55
CA ASN A 1 -3.93 1.99 -16.62
C ASN A 1 -4.27 0.69 -15.91
N ARG A 2 -3.50 0.33 -14.87
CA ARG A 2 -3.64 -0.95 -14.14
C ARG A 2 -4.15 -0.76 -12.70
N PHE A 3 -3.91 0.42 -12.13
CA PHE A 3 -4.22 0.74 -10.75
C PHE A 3 -5.00 2.04 -10.66
N THR A 4 -5.84 2.15 -9.64
CA THR A 4 -6.50 3.38 -9.22
C THR A 4 -5.88 3.82 -7.89
N LEU A 5 -5.28 5.01 -7.86
CA LEU A 5 -4.73 5.56 -6.62
C LEU A 5 -5.82 6.35 -5.89
N LEU A 6 -6.24 5.85 -4.73
CA LEU A 6 -7.21 6.51 -3.87
C LEU A 6 -6.49 7.03 -2.62
N PRO A 7 -6.52 8.35 -2.34
CA PRO A 7 -6.01 8.87 -1.09
C PRO A 7 -6.98 8.50 0.04
N ILE A 8 -6.47 7.85 1.08
CA ILE A 8 -7.25 7.49 2.28
C ILE A 8 -6.58 8.15 3.50
N PRO A 9 -7.34 8.83 4.38
CA PRO A 9 -6.78 9.57 5.50
C PRO A 9 -6.20 8.68 6.61
N CYS A 10 -6.73 7.47 6.80
CA CYS A 10 -6.28 6.54 7.84
C CYS A 10 -6.66 5.09 7.50
N LEU A 11 -5.76 4.15 7.78
CA LEU A 11 -5.98 2.69 7.68
C LEU A 11 -5.98 2.00 9.05
N GLY A 12 -5.92 2.75 10.15
CA GLY A 12 -5.97 2.19 11.51
C GLY A 12 -4.69 1.49 11.99
N THR A 13 -3.55 1.69 11.30
CA THR A 13 -2.24 1.09 11.62
C THR A 13 -1.18 2.17 11.81
N CYS A 14 -1.48 3.15 12.66
CA CYS A 14 -0.60 4.32 12.87
C CYS A 14 0.78 3.95 13.44
N ASP A 15 0.85 2.85 14.18
CA ASP A 15 2.06 2.28 14.78
C ASP A 15 3.03 1.67 13.76
N HIS A 16 2.52 1.25 12.60
CA HIS A 16 3.29 0.71 11.47
C HIS A 16 3.14 1.56 10.19
N ALA A 17 2.91 2.86 10.35
CA ALA A 17 2.94 3.79 9.24
C ALA A 17 4.36 3.88 8.64
N PRO A 18 4.51 4.11 7.31
CA PRO A 18 3.46 4.34 6.31
C PRO A 18 2.80 3.04 5.84
N ALA A 19 1.51 3.11 5.50
CA ALA A 19 0.74 1.95 5.05
C ALA A 19 -0.09 2.24 3.80
N MET A 20 -0.32 1.21 3.00
CA MET A 20 -1.25 1.22 1.87
C MET A 20 -2.04 -0.08 1.82
N MET A 21 -3.19 -0.04 1.16
CA MET A 21 -4.00 -1.22 0.89
C MET A 21 -4.11 -1.41 -0.62
N VAL A 22 -3.89 -2.63 -1.09
CA VAL A 22 -4.12 -3.02 -2.49
C VAL A 22 -5.15 -4.14 -2.45
N ASP A 23 -6.31 -3.91 -3.08
CA ASP A 23 -7.51 -4.73 -2.91
C ASP A 23 -7.87 -4.93 -1.42
N ASN A 24 -7.66 -6.12 -0.86
CA ASN A 24 -7.91 -6.43 0.55
C ASN A 24 -6.63 -6.62 1.39
N ASP A 25 -5.46 -6.44 0.78
CA ASP A 25 -4.18 -6.70 1.42
C ASP A 25 -3.63 -5.42 2.04
N LEU A 26 -3.40 -5.44 3.35
CA LEU A 26 -2.78 -4.35 4.09
C LEU A 26 -1.25 -4.50 4.08
N HIS A 27 -0.56 -3.49 3.56
CA HIS A 27 0.89 -3.41 3.53
C HIS A 27 1.36 -2.27 4.44
N THR A 28 2.18 -2.58 5.43
CA THR A 28 2.69 -1.62 6.43
C THR A 28 4.20 -1.40 6.29
N ASP A 29 4.76 -0.47 7.06
CA ASP A 29 6.20 -0.16 7.09
C ASP A 29 6.75 0.04 5.67
N LEU A 30 6.04 0.84 4.88
CA LEU A 30 6.33 1.02 3.47
C LEU A 30 7.51 1.97 3.22
N ASP A 31 8.36 1.56 2.28
CA ASP A 31 9.34 2.40 1.61
C ASP A 31 9.17 2.31 0.09
N LYS A 32 9.98 3.07 -0.67
CA LYS A 32 9.87 3.15 -2.13
C LYS A 32 10.16 1.82 -2.83
N ASP A 33 11.10 1.04 -2.32
CA ASP A 33 11.53 -0.21 -2.93
C ASP A 33 10.48 -1.30 -2.67
N LYS A 34 9.96 -1.35 -1.44
CA LYS A 34 8.88 -2.25 -1.02
C LYS A 34 7.59 -1.99 -1.81
N ILE A 35 7.22 -0.73 -2.02
CA ILE A 35 6.05 -0.38 -2.86
C ILE A 35 6.22 -0.94 -4.27
N SER A 36 7.40 -0.80 -4.88
CA SER A 36 7.66 -1.30 -6.23
C SER A 36 7.51 -2.82 -6.29
N LEU A 37 8.09 -3.54 -5.32
CA LEU A 37 7.99 -4.99 -5.21
C LEU A 37 6.55 -5.47 -4.98
N ILE A 38 5.77 -4.77 -4.15
CA ILE A 38 4.36 -5.11 -3.90
C ILE A 38 3.57 -4.98 -5.21
N LEU A 39 3.71 -3.87 -5.93
CA LEU A 39 2.95 -3.63 -7.17
C LEU A 39 3.27 -4.63 -8.28
N GLU A 40 4.47 -5.22 -8.30
CA GLU A 40 4.83 -6.29 -9.24
C GLU A 40 4.06 -7.60 -8.99
N GLN A 41 3.54 -7.82 -7.78
CA GLN A 41 2.78 -9.02 -7.42
C GLN A 41 1.36 -9.02 -8.00
N TYR A 42 0.79 -7.83 -8.24
CA TYR A 42 -0.57 -7.67 -8.77
C TYR A 42 -0.49 -7.50 -10.29
N LYS A 43 -1.18 -8.37 -11.04
CA LYS A 43 -1.20 -8.38 -12.51
C LYS A 43 -2.30 -7.51 -13.09
#